data_AF-A0AAU3D382-F1
#
_entry.id   AF-A0AAU3D382-F1
#
_cell.length_a   1.000
_cell.length_b   1.000
_cell.length_c   1.000
_cell.angle_alpha   90.00
_cell.angle_beta   90.00
_cell.angle_gamma   90.00
#
_symmetry.space_group_name_H-M   'P 1'
#
loop_
_entity.id
_entity.type
_entity.pdbx_description
1 polymer ?
#
loop_
_entity_poly.entity_id
_entity_poly.type
_entity_poly.pdbx_seq_one_letter_code
_entity_poly.pdbx_strand_id
1 'polypeptide(L)'
;MSTAPAAPSGPFSVIVTKPGHDTVRVGPFTELGRAQGFAYVLDHGVRGIGAPAGTRFDVAAYDPHLPHLCVPADDAAGLARQMSAEPGRGGPAGFPDLFTRLVADRCWEDAARAWLDALAHPAPAAGAGPDTGEQPPAAKTFTVFGIIGHHGATTSLDVAGVVAGESTRVDLYDRPWAFTDTKGRFSVTVRAATWQDAEEQAVEGVESGALREPWR
;
A
#
# COMPACT_ATOMS: atom_id res chain seq x y z
N MET A 1 37.63 28.59 -16.43
CA MET A 1 36.62 28.45 -15.35
C MET A 1 35.41 27.78 -15.99
N SER A 2 35.19 26.51 -15.69
CA SER A 2 34.04 25.76 -16.23
C SER A 2 32.85 25.98 -15.30
N THR A 3 31.87 26.77 -15.72
CA THR A 3 30.60 26.91 -15.00
C THR A 3 29.85 25.58 -15.07
N ALA A 4 29.64 24.95 -13.91
CA ALA A 4 28.75 23.80 -13.80
C ALA A 4 27.37 24.18 -14.37
N PRO A 5 26.72 23.30 -15.15
CA PRO A 5 25.41 23.59 -15.70
C PRO A 5 24.43 23.87 -14.56
N ALA A 6 23.63 24.93 -14.70
CA ALA A 6 22.58 25.27 -13.76
C ALA A 6 21.66 24.06 -13.58
N ALA A 7 21.38 23.69 -12.32
CA ALA A 7 20.44 22.62 -12.02
C ALA A 7 19.08 22.95 -12.66
N PRO A 8 18.38 21.97 -13.24
CA PRO A 8 17.09 22.22 -13.88
C PRO A 8 16.12 22.81 -12.85
N SER A 9 15.66 24.03 -13.11
CA SER A 9 14.65 24.73 -12.32
C SER A 9 13.26 24.26 -12.76
N GLY A 10 12.82 23.13 -12.25
CA GLY A 10 11.52 22.53 -12.58
C GLY A 10 11.25 21.24 -11.82
N PRO A 11 10.00 20.76 -11.80
CA PRO A 11 9.68 19.48 -11.18
C PRO A 11 10.42 18.33 -11.87
N PHE A 12 10.52 17.22 -11.15
CA PHE A 12 11.23 16.01 -11.56
C PHE A 12 10.24 14.87 -11.82
N SER A 13 10.70 13.87 -12.55
CA SER A 13 10.01 12.61 -12.71
C SER A 13 10.97 11.44 -12.59
N VAL A 14 10.46 10.33 -12.08
CA VAL A 14 11.18 9.05 -12.06
C VAL A 14 10.77 8.26 -13.30
N ILE A 15 11.75 7.93 -14.12
CA ILE A 15 11.59 7.13 -15.34
C ILE A 15 11.88 5.67 -14.97
N VAL A 16 10.91 4.79 -15.23
CA VAL A 16 11.01 3.35 -15.01
C VAL A 16 11.07 2.67 -16.38
N THR A 17 12.25 2.15 -16.72
CA THR A 17 12.49 1.44 -17.99
C THR A 17 12.49 -0.05 -17.73
N LYS A 18 11.49 -0.75 -18.27
CA LYS A 18 11.25 -2.18 -18.06
C LYS A 18 11.56 -2.96 -19.35
N PRO A 19 12.45 -3.97 -19.34
CA PRO A 19 12.70 -4.77 -20.54
C PRO A 19 11.42 -5.44 -21.06
N GLY A 20 11.10 -5.24 -22.34
CA GLY A 20 9.92 -5.82 -22.98
C GLY A 20 8.58 -5.13 -22.64
N HIS A 21 8.60 -3.98 -21.97
CA HIS A 21 7.40 -3.22 -21.60
C HIS A 21 7.60 -1.72 -21.84
N ASP A 22 6.48 -0.97 -21.87
CA ASP A 22 6.51 0.47 -22.02
C ASP A 22 7.22 1.17 -20.87
N THR A 23 7.94 2.25 -21.20
CA THR A 23 8.55 3.14 -20.22
C THR A 23 7.48 3.89 -19.44
N VAL A 24 7.54 3.79 -18.12
CA VAL A 24 6.63 4.48 -17.21
C VAL A 24 7.33 5.70 -16.62
N ARG A 25 6.59 6.78 -16.39
CA ARG A 25 7.07 7.98 -15.71
C ARG A 25 6.21 8.23 -14.49
N VAL A 26 6.83 8.56 -13.35
CA VAL A 26 6.12 8.92 -12.11
C VAL A 26 6.45 10.37 -11.78
N GLY A 27 5.45 11.19 -11.52
CA GLY A 27 5.63 12.59 -11.13
C GLY A 27 4.35 13.43 -11.33
N PRO A 28 4.42 14.75 -11.12
CA PRO A 28 5.63 15.52 -10.82
C PRO A 28 6.09 15.39 -9.36
N PHE A 29 7.41 15.41 -9.16
CA PHE A 29 8.05 15.63 -7.86
C PHE A 29 8.57 17.07 -7.80
N THR A 30 8.28 17.79 -6.72
CA THR A 30 8.74 19.18 -6.55
C THR A 30 10.24 19.27 -6.24
N GLU A 31 10.83 18.22 -5.67
CA GLU A 31 12.19 18.20 -5.19
C GLU A 31 12.99 17.03 -5.79
N LEU A 32 14.22 17.33 -6.22
CA LEU A 32 15.13 16.31 -6.79
C LEU A 32 15.44 15.21 -5.76
N GLY A 33 15.67 15.58 -4.50
CA GLY A 33 15.94 14.63 -3.43
C GLY A 33 14.80 13.65 -3.19
N ARG A 34 13.54 14.12 -3.25
CA ARG A 34 12.35 13.27 -3.14
C ARG A 34 12.26 12.30 -4.33
N ALA A 35 12.48 12.78 -5.56
CA ALA A 35 12.49 11.92 -6.75
C ALA A 35 13.61 10.86 -6.70
N GLN A 36 14.81 11.23 -6.23
CA GLN A 36 15.93 10.31 -6.05
C GLN A 36 15.66 9.26 -4.96
N GLY A 37 15.13 9.68 -3.81
CA GLY A 37 14.72 8.77 -2.74
C GLY A 37 13.65 7.78 -3.22
N PHE A 38 12.64 8.27 -3.94
CA PHE A 38 11.60 7.43 -4.53
C PHE A 38 12.17 6.41 -5.53
N ALA A 39 13.06 6.84 -6.44
CA ALA A 39 13.74 5.95 -7.38
C ALA A 39 14.61 4.91 -6.68
N TYR A 40 15.30 5.30 -5.61
CA TYR A 40 16.11 4.40 -4.79
C TYR A 40 15.25 3.33 -4.11
N VAL A 41 14.10 3.69 -3.52
CA VAL A 41 13.20 2.72 -2.89
C VAL A 41 12.56 1.82 -3.95
N LEU A 42 12.23 2.34 -5.13
CA LEU A 42 11.80 1.50 -6.26
C LEU A 42 12.86 0.47 -6.66
N ASP A 43 14.13 0.88 -6.71
CA ASP A 43 15.21 -0.01 -7.12
C ASP A 43 15.63 -0.99 -6.03
N HIS A 44 15.65 -0.59 -4.75
CA HIS A 44 16.23 -1.42 -3.69
C HIS A 44 15.21 -1.93 -2.67
N GLY A 45 14.14 -1.18 -2.41
CA GLY A 45 13.15 -1.47 -1.37
C GLY A 45 12.01 -2.37 -1.83
N VAL A 46 11.61 -2.29 -3.10
CA VAL A 46 10.50 -3.11 -3.67
C VAL A 46 10.96 -4.06 -4.76
N ARG A 47 12.28 -4.25 -4.91
CA ARG A 47 12.87 -5.24 -5.85
C ARG A 47 12.35 -6.64 -5.49
N GLY A 48 11.48 -7.18 -6.35
CA GLY A 48 10.79 -8.47 -6.14
C GLY A 48 9.26 -8.36 -6.20
N ILE A 49 8.71 -7.16 -6.04
CA ILE A 49 7.26 -6.90 -6.15
C ILE A 49 6.96 -6.51 -7.60
N GLY A 50 6.80 -7.51 -8.48
CA GLY A 50 6.28 -7.32 -9.84
C GLY A 50 7.21 -6.65 -10.86
N ALA A 51 8.36 -6.08 -10.46
CA ALA A 51 9.34 -5.51 -11.41
C ALA A 51 10.01 -6.61 -12.27
N PRO A 52 10.03 -6.51 -13.61
CA PRO A 52 10.76 -7.45 -14.44
C PRO A 52 12.28 -7.33 -14.23
N ALA A 53 13.00 -8.44 -14.40
CA ALA A 53 14.45 -8.46 -14.33
C ALA A 53 15.07 -7.47 -15.33
N GLY A 54 16.08 -6.70 -14.89
CA GLY A 54 16.73 -5.69 -15.72
C GLY A 54 15.98 -4.35 -15.80
N THR A 55 14.95 -4.13 -14.97
CA THR A 55 14.33 -2.81 -14.81
C THR A 55 15.37 -1.78 -14.34
N ARG A 56 15.30 -0.57 -14.90
CA ARG A 56 16.18 0.57 -14.57
C ARG A 56 15.35 1.77 -14.13
N PHE A 57 15.92 2.56 -13.25
CA PHE A 57 15.28 3.72 -12.63
C PHE A 57 16.18 4.94 -12.82
N ASP A 58 15.66 5.98 -13.45
CA ASP A 58 16.36 7.23 -13.71
C ASP A 58 15.53 8.41 -13.22
N VAL A 59 16.18 9.53 -12.89
CA VAL A 59 15.48 10.79 -12.55
C VAL A 59 15.76 11.82 -13.63
N ALA A 60 14.71 12.42 -14.15
CA ALA A 60 14.77 13.44 -15.19
C ALA A 60 13.88 14.64 -14.85
N ALA A 61 14.04 15.74 -15.58
CA ALA A 61 13.08 16.83 -15.56
C ALA A 61 11.68 16.30 -15.97
N TYR A 62 10.65 16.78 -15.29
CA TYR A 62 9.26 16.45 -15.61
C TYR A 62 8.85 17.07 -16.96
N ASP A 63 8.26 16.26 -17.84
CA ASP A 63 7.72 16.70 -19.12
C ASP A 63 6.19 16.59 -19.08
N PRO A 64 5.43 17.71 -19.08
CA PRO A 64 3.97 17.68 -19.03
C PRO A 64 3.31 17.12 -20.29
N HIS A 65 4.06 16.96 -21.40
CA HIS A 65 3.53 16.45 -22.66
C HIS A 65 3.61 14.93 -22.78
N LEU A 66 4.27 14.26 -21.84
CA LEU A 66 4.36 12.81 -21.79
C LEU A 66 3.36 12.23 -20.76
N PRO A 67 2.94 10.96 -20.92
CA PRO A 67 2.06 10.32 -19.95
C PRO A 67 2.83 9.99 -18.66
N HIS A 68 2.28 10.43 -17.53
CA HIS A 68 2.85 10.23 -16.21
C HIS A 68 1.83 9.57 -15.28
N LEU A 69 2.30 8.64 -14.45
CA LEU A 69 1.59 8.17 -13.28
C LEU A 69 1.73 9.22 -12.18
N CYS A 70 0.65 9.44 -11.45
CA CYS A 70 0.63 10.38 -10.34
C CYS A 70 1.46 9.85 -9.17
N VAL A 71 2.07 10.78 -8.43
CA VAL A 71 2.56 10.52 -7.07
C VAL A 71 1.35 10.16 -6.18
N PRO A 72 1.50 9.22 -5.24
CA PRO A 72 0.44 8.89 -4.28
C PRO A 72 -0.05 10.14 -3.54
N ALA A 73 -1.36 10.29 -3.40
CA ALA A 73 -1.97 11.42 -2.71
C ALA A 73 -1.73 11.36 -1.20
N ASP A 74 -1.45 12.51 -0.58
CA ASP A 74 -1.12 12.62 0.85
C ASP A 74 -2.30 12.35 1.78
N ASP A 75 -3.53 12.58 1.31
CA ASP A 75 -4.76 12.34 2.07
C ASP A 75 -5.52 11.07 1.64
N ALA A 76 -6.25 10.47 2.59
CA ALA A 76 -6.99 9.23 2.39
C ALA A 76 -8.04 9.33 1.27
N ALA A 77 -8.75 10.46 1.14
CA ALA A 77 -9.77 10.64 0.11
C ALA A 77 -9.16 10.75 -1.30
N GLY A 78 -8.00 11.40 -1.43
CA GLY A 78 -7.20 11.48 -2.65
C GLY A 78 -6.68 10.11 -3.05
N LEU A 79 -6.16 9.35 -2.09
CA LEU A 79 -5.66 8.00 -2.33
C LEU A 79 -6.80 7.05 -2.74
N ALA A 80 -7.97 7.14 -2.11
CA ALA A 80 -9.16 6.35 -2.48
C ALA A 80 -9.62 6.63 -3.93
N ARG A 81 -9.55 7.89 -4.37
CA ARG A 81 -9.82 8.26 -5.77
C ARG A 81 -8.78 7.65 -6.72
N GLN A 82 -7.51 7.67 -6.36
CA GLN A 82 -6.45 7.03 -7.16
C GLN A 82 -6.64 5.51 -7.23
N MET A 83 -6.98 4.85 -6.12
CA MET A 83 -7.27 3.41 -6.07
C MET A 83 -8.43 3.02 -6.98
N SER A 84 -9.47 3.86 -7.04
CA SER A 84 -10.63 3.62 -7.90
C SER A 84 -10.32 3.85 -9.38
N ALA A 85 -9.38 4.74 -9.69
CA ALA A 85 -9.02 5.12 -11.06
C ALA A 85 -7.95 4.20 -11.67
N GLU A 86 -7.12 3.55 -10.85
CA GLU A 86 -6.02 2.72 -11.34
C GLU A 86 -6.52 1.35 -11.81
N PRO A 87 -6.33 0.99 -13.08
CA PRO A 87 -6.69 -0.34 -13.53
C PRO A 87 -5.80 -1.37 -12.81
N GLY A 88 -6.42 -2.33 -12.13
CA GLY A 88 -5.73 -3.43 -11.45
C GLY A 88 -4.91 -4.27 -12.42
N ARG A 89 -3.69 -3.84 -12.72
CA ARG A 89 -2.73 -4.54 -13.55
C ARG A 89 -1.58 -5.00 -12.68
N GLY A 90 -1.72 -6.17 -12.08
CA GLY A 90 -0.61 -6.82 -11.40
C GLY A 90 0.51 -7.22 -12.37
N GLY A 91 1.70 -7.47 -11.83
CA GLY A 91 2.83 -8.02 -12.57
C GLY A 91 3.63 -7.01 -13.42
N PRO A 92 4.54 -7.50 -14.27
CA PRO A 92 5.55 -6.67 -14.96
C PRO A 92 5.00 -5.51 -15.80
N ALA A 93 3.85 -5.71 -16.43
CA ALA A 93 3.24 -4.69 -17.28
C ALA A 93 2.73 -3.49 -16.46
N GLY A 94 2.15 -3.72 -15.28
CA GLY A 94 1.59 -2.66 -14.44
C GLY A 94 2.57 -2.04 -13.45
N PHE A 95 3.78 -2.58 -13.33
CA PHE A 95 4.79 -2.02 -12.41
C PHE A 95 5.26 -0.61 -12.82
N PRO A 96 5.43 0.35 -11.88
CA PRO A 96 4.95 0.29 -10.49
C PRO A 96 3.46 0.65 -10.39
N ASP A 97 2.68 -0.21 -9.75
CA ASP A 97 1.27 0.06 -9.44
C ASP A 97 1.14 1.08 -8.29
N LEU A 98 -0.09 1.54 -8.01
CA LEU A 98 -0.35 2.54 -6.98
C LEU A 98 0.24 2.17 -5.62
N PHE A 99 0.08 0.92 -5.19
CA PHE A 99 0.56 0.49 -3.89
C PHE A 99 2.08 0.45 -3.84
N THR A 100 2.73 -0.02 -4.90
CA THR A 100 4.19 0.03 -5.06
C THR A 100 4.70 1.48 -5.01
N ARG A 101 3.99 2.41 -5.67
CA ARG A 101 4.33 3.84 -5.59
C ARG A 101 4.15 4.38 -4.18
N LEU A 102 3.11 3.96 -3.46
CA LEU A 102 2.87 4.35 -2.07
C LEU A 102 3.97 3.85 -1.12
N VAL A 103 4.40 2.59 -1.29
CA VAL A 103 5.55 2.02 -0.55
C VAL A 103 6.83 2.78 -0.85
N ALA A 104 7.06 3.15 -2.12
CA ALA A 104 8.22 3.93 -2.51
C ALA A 104 8.23 5.36 -1.93
N ASP A 105 7.05 5.94 -1.69
CA ASP A 105 6.91 7.27 -1.11
C ASP A 105 6.99 7.26 0.43
N ARG A 106 6.43 6.24 1.09
CA ARG A 106 6.18 6.27 2.54
C ARG A 106 6.82 5.17 3.35
N CYS A 107 7.53 4.22 2.74
CA CYS A 107 7.84 2.92 3.33
C CYS A 107 6.59 2.05 3.54
N TRP A 108 6.81 0.77 3.86
CA TRP A 108 5.75 -0.23 3.81
C TRP A 108 4.66 -0.03 4.86
N GLU A 109 5.05 0.22 6.12
CA GLU A 109 4.11 0.35 7.25
C GLU A 109 3.15 1.53 7.04
N ASP A 110 3.69 2.68 6.67
CA ASP A 110 2.88 3.88 6.45
C ASP A 110 2.07 3.80 5.15
N ALA A 111 2.59 3.10 4.13
CA ALA A 111 1.81 2.80 2.93
C ALA A 111 0.62 1.88 3.24
N ALA A 112 0.81 0.83 4.03
CA ALA A 112 -0.26 -0.07 4.42
C ALA A 112 -1.34 0.67 5.24
N ARG A 113 -0.93 1.48 6.22
CA ARG A 113 -1.85 2.30 7.02
C ARG A 113 -2.64 3.25 6.13
N ALA A 114 -1.96 4.01 5.27
CA ALA A 114 -2.62 4.93 4.35
C ALA A 114 -3.56 4.22 3.36
N TRP A 115 -3.21 3.02 2.91
CA TRP A 115 -4.05 2.21 2.03
C TRP A 115 -5.34 1.76 2.73
N LEU A 116 -5.24 1.28 3.97
CA LEU A 116 -6.39 0.92 4.79
C LEU A 116 -7.27 2.15 5.10
N ASP A 117 -6.64 3.28 5.43
CA ASP A 117 -7.34 4.55 5.63
C ASP A 117 -8.06 5.01 4.35
N ALA A 118 -7.48 4.78 3.16
CA ALA A 118 -8.14 5.09 1.91
C ALA A 118 -9.33 4.17 1.63
N LEU A 119 -9.22 2.87 1.92
CA LEU A 119 -10.35 1.92 1.82
C LEU A 119 -11.51 2.30 2.75
N ALA A 120 -11.19 2.91 3.89
CA ALA A 120 -12.15 3.43 4.85
C ALA A 120 -12.92 4.66 4.37
N HIS A 121 -12.39 5.38 3.37
CA HIS A 121 -12.98 6.57 2.80
C HIS A 121 -13.49 6.25 1.39
N PRO A 122 -14.65 5.58 1.25
CA PRO A 122 -15.21 5.34 -0.07
C PRO A 122 -15.34 6.68 -0.79
N ALA A 123 -14.84 6.74 -2.02
CA ALA A 123 -15.05 7.90 -2.88
C ALA A 123 -16.55 8.25 -2.85
N PRO A 124 -16.92 9.55 -2.71
CA PRO A 124 -18.31 9.92 -2.56
C PRO A 124 -19.11 9.32 -3.71
N ALA A 125 -20.01 8.39 -3.37
CA ALA A 125 -20.99 7.89 -4.31
C ALA A 125 -21.78 9.10 -4.81
N ALA A 126 -21.85 9.28 -6.11
CA ALA A 126 -22.68 10.34 -6.69
C ALA A 126 -24.14 10.11 -6.26
N GLY A 127 -24.60 10.88 -5.28
CA GLY A 127 -25.98 10.93 -4.82
C GLY A 127 -26.30 10.07 -3.60
N ALA A 128 -26.26 10.68 -2.42
CA ALA A 128 -27.15 10.31 -1.31
C ALA A 128 -27.33 11.55 -0.40
N GLY A 129 -28.57 12.02 -0.29
CA GLY A 129 -28.96 13.13 0.58
C GLY A 129 -28.91 12.77 2.07
N PRO A 130 -29.08 13.75 2.97
CA PRO A 130 -28.89 13.54 4.40
C PRO A 130 -30.10 12.81 4.98
N ASP A 131 -29.86 11.75 5.75
CA ASP A 131 -30.89 11.21 6.63
C ASP A 131 -30.37 11.12 8.07
N THR A 132 -31.21 11.63 8.96
CA THR A 132 -30.93 11.86 10.38
C THR A 132 -31.72 10.82 11.15
N GLY A 133 -31.07 9.96 11.92
CA GLY A 133 -31.77 8.92 12.67
C GLY A 133 -30.80 8.02 13.41
N GLU A 134 -30.58 8.35 14.68
CA GLU A 134 -29.75 7.61 15.61
C GLU A 134 -30.36 6.21 15.89
N GLN A 135 -29.73 5.19 15.34
CA GLN A 135 -29.91 3.78 15.68
C GLN A 135 -28.52 3.25 16.07
N PRO A 136 -28.36 2.54 17.22
CA PRO A 136 -27.03 2.05 17.61
C PRO A 136 -26.47 1.19 16.47
N PRO A 137 -25.19 1.37 16.09
CA PRO A 137 -24.66 0.70 14.91
C PRO A 137 -24.77 -0.81 15.13
N ALA A 138 -25.59 -1.47 14.30
CA ALA A 138 -25.64 -2.92 14.26
C ALA A 138 -24.20 -3.43 14.09
N ALA A 139 -23.78 -4.35 14.95
CA ALA A 139 -22.44 -4.93 14.90
C ALA A 139 -22.16 -5.38 13.45
N LYS A 140 -21.11 -4.80 12.87
CA LYS A 140 -20.69 -5.10 11.50
C LYS A 140 -19.73 -6.27 11.55
N THR A 141 -19.81 -7.12 10.53
CA THR A 141 -18.83 -8.19 10.35
C THR A 141 -17.56 -7.59 9.77
N PHE A 142 -16.40 -7.98 10.29
CA PHE A 142 -15.09 -7.60 9.79
C PHE A 142 -14.22 -8.84 9.65
N THR A 143 -13.45 -8.92 8.57
CA THR A 143 -12.34 -9.88 8.44
C THR A 143 -11.02 -9.18 8.74
N VAL A 144 -10.35 -9.62 9.81
CA VAL A 144 -9.03 -9.17 10.24
C VAL A 144 -8.00 -10.20 9.79
N PHE A 145 -6.88 -9.74 9.25
CA PHE A 145 -5.79 -10.60 8.83
C PHE A 145 -4.45 -10.05 9.32
N GLY A 146 -3.51 -10.94 9.60
CA GLY A 146 -2.22 -10.56 10.15
C GLY A 146 -1.18 -11.67 10.12
N ILE A 147 -0.01 -11.35 10.66
CA ILE A 147 1.19 -12.17 10.62
C ILE A 147 1.57 -12.55 12.05
N ILE A 148 2.00 -13.80 12.21
CA ILE A 148 2.55 -14.31 13.47
C ILE A 148 4.06 -14.37 13.33
N GLY A 149 4.75 -13.47 14.03
CA GLY A 149 6.20 -13.40 14.11
C GLY A 149 6.73 -13.98 15.42
N HIS A 150 8.00 -14.35 15.44
CA HIS A 150 8.73 -14.57 16.70
C HIS A 150 9.91 -13.60 16.78
N HIS A 151 9.96 -12.81 17.84
CA HIS A 151 11.14 -12.05 18.23
C HIS A 151 11.83 -12.77 19.40
N GLY A 152 12.66 -13.76 19.07
CA GLY A 152 13.28 -14.63 20.07
C GLY A 152 12.27 -15.61 20.68
N ALA A 153 12.10 -15.58 22.00
CA ALA A 153 11.13 -16.43 22.71
C ALA A 153 9.69 -15.87 22.71
N THR A 154 9.49 -14.65 22.21
CA THR A 154 8.22 -13.94 22.26
C THR A 154 7.52 -14.06 20.91
N THR A 155 6.28 -14.55 20.93
CA THR A 155 5.38 -14.48 19.76
C THR A 155 4.86 -13.05 19.64
N SER A 156 4.97 -12.44 18.46
CA SER A 156 4.30 -11.18 18.12
C SER A 156 3.18 -11.43 17.13
N LEU A 157 2.06 -10.72 17.33
CA LEU A 157 0.94 -10.72 16.42
C LEU A 157 0.78 -9.34 15.82
N ASP A 158 0.99 -9.23 14.52
CA ASP A 158 0.86 -7.96 13.81
C ASP A 158 -0.35 -8.02 12.88
N VAL A 159 -1.31 -7.12 13.10
CA VAL A 159 -2.44 -6.95 12.19
C VAL A 159 -1.94 -6.29 10.91
N ALA A 160 -2.14 -6.97 9.79
CA ALA A 160 -1.76 -6.49 8.47
C ALA A 160 -2.93 -5.78 7.76
N GLY A 161 -4.17 -5.98 8.23
CA GLY A 161 -5.31 -5.19 7.83
C GLY A 161 -6.67 -5.74 8.28
N VAL A 162 -7.69 -4.92 8.07
CA VAL A 162 -9.09 -5.18 8.44
C VAL A 162 -9.99 -4.81 7.25
N VAL A 163 -10.93 -5.69 6.89
CA VAL A 163 -11.90 -5.48 5.80
C VAL A 163 -13.31 -5.63 6.35
N ALA A 164 -14.23 -4.76 5.95
CA ALA A 164 -15.65 -4.90 6.28
C ALA A 164 -16.31 -6.03 5.46
N GLY A 165 -17.11 -6.86 6.13
CA GLY A 165 -17.79 -8.02 5.57
C GLY A 165 -17.09 -9.35 5.87
N GLU A 166 -17.67 -10.44 5.35
CA GLU A 166 -17.03 -11.76 5.35
C GLU A 166 -16.13 -11.84 4.11
N SER A 167 -14.82 -11.89 4.31
CA SER A 167 -13.86 -12.18 3.24
C SER A 167 -13.22 -13.53 3.46
N THR A 168 -13.35 -14.42 2.47
CA THR A 168 -12.81 -15.79 2.52
C THR A 168 -11.35 -15.86 2.09
N ARG A 169 -10.78 -14.78 1.54
CA ARG A 169 -9.40 -14.78 1.06
C ARG A 169 -8.82 -13.38 0.95
N VAL A 170 -7.82 -13.11 1.78
CA VAL A 170 -6.90 -11.99 1.60
C VAL A 170 -5.52 -12.59 1.39
N ASP A 171 -5.00 -12.49 0.16
CA ASP A 171 -3.64 -12.94 -0.15
C ASP A 171 -2.66 -11.94 0.47
N LEU A 172 -2.17 -12.26 1.67
CA LEU A 172 -1.03 -11.56 2.27
C LEU A 172 0.21 -11.89 1.44
N TYR A 173 0.69 -10.93 0.66
CA TYR A 173 1.97 -11.08 -0.04
C TYR A 173 3.10 -11.19 0.98
N ASP A 174 4.00 -12.16 0.77
CA ASP A 174 5.19 -12.35 1.61
C ASP A 174 6.00 -11.05 1.69
N ARG A 175 6.18 -10.55 2.91
CA ARG A 175 7.04 -9.39 3.17
C ARG A 175 8.50 -9.80 2.89
N PRO A 176 9.23 -9.13 1.99
CA PRO A 176 10.61 -9.49 1.67
C PRO A 176 11.63 -9.15 2.79
N TRP A 177 11.22 -8.45 3.86
CA TRP A 177 12.06 -8.15 5.02
C TRP A 177 11.75 -9.00 6.26
N ALA A 178 10.84 -9.98 6.18
CA ALA A 178 10.64 -10.98 7.22
C ALA A 178 11.82 -12.00 7.25
N PHE A 179 13.04 -11.48 7.29
CA PHE A 179 14.21 -12.22 7.74
C PHE A 179 14.08 -12.34 9.26
N THR A 180 13.45 -13.44 9.68
CA THR A 180 13.73 -14.34 10.81
C THR A 180 12.42 -14.87 11.41
N ASP A 181 12.17 -16.17 11.26
CA ASP A 181 11.20 -16.97 12.03
C ASP A 181 9.71 -16.58 11.95
N THR A 182 9.20 -16.18 10.79
CA THR A 182 7.74 -16.11 10.56
C THR A 182 7.16 -17.53 10.55
N LYS A 183 6.22 -17.85 11.46
CA LYS A 183 5.66 -19.21 11.61
C LYS A 183 4.24 -19.39 11.07
N GLY A 184 3.53 -18.30 10.78
CA GLY A 184 2.15 -18.42 10.30
C GLY A 184 1.51 -17.10 9.89
N ARG A 185 0.36 -17.24 9.24
CA ARG A 185 -0.56 -16.14 8.90
C ARG A 185 -1.92 -16.46 9.51
N PHE A 186 -2.66 -15.43 9.93
CA PHE A 186 -4.02 -15.61 10.42
C PHE A 186 -5.02 -14.75 9.63
N SER A 187 -6.25 -15.26 9.56
CA SER A 187 -7.41 -14.55 9.04
C SER A 187 -8.59 -14.95 9.90
N VAL A 188 -9.27 -13.96 10.49
CA VAL A 188 -10.42 -14.19 11.34
C VAL A 188 -11.54 -13.22 11.03
N THR A 189 -12.77 -13.71 11.09
CA THR A 189 -13.95 -12.87 10.97
C THR A 189 -14.55 -12.64 12.35
N VAL A 190 -14.69 -11.38 12.74
CA VAL A 190 -15.23 -10.93 14.02
C VAL A 190 -16.42 -10.00 13.80
N ARG A 191 -17.31 -9.90 14.78
CA ARG A 191 -18.41 -8.93 14.78
C ARG A 191 -18.08 -7.84 15.77
N ALA A 192 -17.97 -6.61 15.28
CA ALA A 192 -17.58 -5.49 16.12
C ALA A 192 -18.37 -4.22 15.75
N ALA A 193 -18.38 -3.24 16.65
CA ALA A 193 -18.99 -1.94 16.37
C ALA A 193 -18.05 -1.08 15.52
N THR A 194 -16.73 -1.20 15.74
CA THR A 194 -15.69 -0.45 15.04
C THR A 194 -14.56 -1.36 14.53
N TRP A 195 -13.68 -0.82 13.69
CA TRP A 195 -12.47 -1.56 13.25
C TRP A 195 -11.47 -1.77 14.38
N GLN A 196 -11.34 -0.80 15.29
CA GLN A 196 -10.44 -0.93 16.43
C GLN A 196 -10.90 -2.06 17.36
N ASP A 197 -12.21 -2.15 17.62
CA ASP A 197 -12.80 -3.26 18.38
C ASP A 197 -12.61 -4.60 17.65
N ALA A 198 -12.67 -4.60 16.31
CA ALA A 198 -12.45 -5.80 15.51
C ALA A 198 -10.99 -6.28 15.60
N GLU A 199 -10.04 -5.35 15.53
CA GLU A 199 -8.62 -5.62 15.66
C GLU A 199 -8.27 -6.20 17.02
N GLU A 200 -8.72 -5.57 18.10
CA GLU A 200 -8.51 -6.02 19.48
C GLU A 200 -9.11 -7.42 19.70
N GLN A 201 -10.36 -7.66 19.28
CA GLN A 201 -10.99 -8.97 19.38
C GLN A 201 -10.27 -10.06 18.58
N ALA A 202 -9.74 -9.71 17.40
CA ALA A 202 -8.99 -10.65 16.58
C ALA A 202 -7.66 -11.03 17.23
N VAL A 203 -6.94 -10.05 17.79
CA VAL A 203 -5.67 -10.26 18.49
C VAL A 203 -5.89 -11.11 19.74
N GLU A 204 -6.79 -10.70 20.63
CA GLU A 204 -7.11 -11.44 21.85
C GLU A 204 -7.58 -12.87 21.57
N GLY A 205 -8.38 -13.06 20.52
CA GLY A 205 -8.89 -14.38 20.16
C GLY A 205 -7.80 -15.31 19.59
N VAL A 206 -6.78 -14.78 18.91
CA VAL A 206 -5.63 -15.57 18.45
C VAL A 206 -4.69 -15.87 19.61
N GLU A 207 -4.38 -14.89 20.47
CA GLU A 207 -3.50 -15.07 21.63
C GLU A 207 -4.07 -16.06 22.66
N SER A 208 -5.38 -16.03 22.88
CA SER A 208 -6.08 -16.97 23.76
C SER A 208 -6.26 -18.37 23.16
N GLY A 209 -5.93 -18.55 21.88
CA GLY A 209 -6.14 -19.80 21.13
C GLY A 209 -7.61 -20.10 20.80
N ALA A 210 -8.52 -19.14 21.06
CA ALA A 210 -9.94 -19.25 20.73
C ALA A 210 -10.19 -19.24 19.21
N LEU A 211 -9.30 -18.62 18.45
CA LEU A 211 -9.30 -18.55 16.99
C LEU A 211 -8.11 -19.36 16.46
N ARG A 212 -8.38 -20.38 15.64
CA ARG A 212 -7.32 -21.24 15.09
C ARG A 212 -6.68 -20.63 13.85
N GLU A 213 -5.36 -20.71 13.78
CA GLU A 213 -4.55 -20.44 12.58
C GLU A 213 -5.06 -21.27 11.38
N PRO A 214 -5.58 -20.65 10.31
CA PRO A 214 -6.13 -21.42 9.19
C PRO A 214 -5.09 -21.85 8.14
N TRP A 215 -3.84 -21.37 8.21
CA TRP A 215 -2.88 -21.51 7.13
C TRP A 215 -1.61 -22.24 7.59
N ARG A 216 -1.54 -23.53 7.24
CA ARG A 216 -0.27 -24.28 7.17
C ARG A 216 0.27 -24.26 5.75
#